data_AF-A0A6I6DG15-F1
#
_entry.id   AF-A0A6I6DG15-F1
#
_cell.length_a   1.000
_cell.length_b   1.000
_cell.length_c   1.000
_cell.angle_alpha   90.00
_cell.angle_beta   90.00
_cell.angle_gamma   90.00
#
_symmetry.space_group_name_H-M   'P 1'
#
loop_
_entity.id
_entity.type
_entity.pdbx_description
1 polymer ?
#
loop_
_entity_poly.entity_id
_entity_poly.type
_entity_poly.pdbx_seq_one_letter_code
_entity_poly.pdbx_strand_id
1 'polypeptide(L)'
;MMELEITGKEDLLIAKTQVLVKKDETNLTALDMYENYCGELGINENISKGSFNADDSSWFIETLSSIKGEIEFSTGFNYSSEAGLGFYNTTPSNISRRSIASSIPNVSRMYTTFNLPLIFFTFRPPSQDLRSENTKWNENEKGFCIYAEHRRYNSSTDKFALAIQVTEKEVKFFFQKINGTSHQLYLNVFEGNDSTNTTLYNQYHLANLFSDSERTEVIINLGKEYKTYGMFTYNKDVSNVEQVLSSEISWMQETPEGTQVIVSTAVIDKGNTPESEDWIYQPFGSTQILSVEEGANLSNKNLFIKVELETSNPKISPSINQMDFKIMTSNDMKYMQLITDSLERFHNVEGELAIKYDASKGNLRGAGGSVESFEVSFTPEDLNPTPNPYVSENLKILATVKIHFAKVNLHYLSPLDQGIITARVLNVNLDLIHADIINP
;
A
#
# COMPACT_ATOMS: atom_id res chain seq x y z
N MET A 1 -0.45 -25.71 20.93
CA MET A 1 -1.04 -24.89 19.86
C MET A 1 -0.45 -23.50 20.02
N MET A 2 0.22 -23.00 19.00
CA MET A 2 0.77 -21.64 18.95
C MET A 2 -0.10 -20.83 17.99
N GLU A 3 -0.56 -19.67 18.42
CA GLU A 3 -1.22 -18.71 17.52
C GLU A 3 -0.20 -17.67 17.09
N LEU A 4 -0.06 -17.47 15.78
CA LEU A 4 0.81 -16.46 15.19
C LEU A 4 -0.06 -15.55 14.32
N GLU A 5 -0.10 -14.26 14.65
CA GLU A 5 -0.73 -13.25 13.83
C GLU A 5 0.33 -12.59 12.94
N ILE A 6 0.17 -12.71 11.62
CA ILE A 6 1.10 -12.14 10.64
C ILE A 6 0.39 -10.97 9.96
N THR A 7 0.78 -9.75 10.32
CA THR A 7 0.29 -8.51 9.70
C THR A 7 1.27 -8.04 8.63
N GLY A 8 0.77 -7.77 7.43
CA GLY A 8 1.53 -7.15 6.35
C GLY A 8 1.70 -5.65 6.52
N LYS A 9 2.44 -5.05 5.59
CA LYS A 9 2.46 -3.59 5.43
C LYS A 9 1.03 -3.11 5.10
N GLU A 10 0.57 -2.06 5.77
CA GLU A 10 -0.81 -1.50 5.68
C GLU A 10 -1.91 -2.23 6.48
N ASP A 11 -1.56 -2.90 7.59
CA ASP A 11 -2.52 -3.60 8.48
C ASP A 11 -3.37 -4.68 7.77
N LEU A 12 -2.95 -5.11 6.59
CA LEU A 12 -3.52 -6.26 5.92
C LEU A 12 -3.12 -7.50 6.73
N LEU A 13 -4.07 -8.11 7.44
CA LEU A 13 -3.86 -9.42 8.07
C LEU A 13 -3.51 -10.41 6.94
N ILE A 14 -2.23 -10.78 6.83
CA ILE A 14 -1.75 -11.72 5.81
C ILE A 14 -2.26 -13.12 6.16
N ALA A 15 -2.18 -13.48 7.45
CA ALA A 15 -2.77 -14.70 7.99
C ALA A 15 -2.83 -14.63 9.52
N LYS A 16 -3.91 -15.18 10.10
CA LYS A 16 -3.89 -15.64 11.49
C LYS A 16 -3.63 -17.13 11.44
N THR A 17 -2.39 -17.51 11.73
CA THR A 17 -1.93 -18.88 11.59
C THR A 17 -1.98 -19.58 12.94
N GLN A 18 -2.76 -20.65 13.02
CA GLN A 18 -2.64 -21.61 14.10
C GLN A 18 -1.62 -22.67 13.69
N VAL A 19 -0.56 -22.80 14.49
CA VAL A 19 0.44 -23.85 14.33
C VAL A 19 0.15 -24.94 15.34
N LEU A 20 -0.23 -26.10 14.82
CA LEU A 20 -0.43 -27.31 15.61
C LEU A 20 0.71 -28.28 15.35
N VAL A 21 1.58 -28.45 16.35
CA VAL A 21 2.66 -29.43 16.33
C VAL A 21 2.19 -30.66 17.08
N LYS A 22 2.18 -31.82 16.43
CA LYS A 22 1.84 -33.10 17.04
C LYS A 22 3.03 -34.05 16.97
N LYS A 23 3.21 -34.81 18.05
CA LYS A 23 3.94 -36.07 17.97
C LYS A 23 3.05 -37.04 17.23
N ASP A 24 3.56 -37.55 16.12
CA ASP A 24 2.85 -38.60 15.41
C ASP A 24 3.12 -39.95 16.08
N GLU A 25 2.05 -40.59 16.54
CA GLU A 25 2.06 -41.94 17.11
C GLU A 25 1.74 -43.00 16.06
N THR A 26 1.42 -42.59 14.82
CA THR A 26 1.25 -43.54 13.74
C THR A 26 2.60 -44.17 13.35
N ASN A 27 2.54 -45.37 12.79
CA ASN A 27 3.70 -46.04 12.20
C ASN A 27 3.91 -45.67 10.73
N LEU A 28 3.27 -44.59 10.26
CA LEU A 28 3.37 -44.16 8.88
C LEU A 28 4.74 -43.57 8.59
N THR A 29 5.26 -43.85 7.41
CA THR A 29 6.43 -43.17 6.85
C THR A 29 6.00 -41.86 6.21
N ALA A 30 6.96 -40.97 5.92
CA ALA A 30 6.69 -39.78 5.14
C ALA A 30 6.18 -40.12 3.73
N LEU A 31 6.57 -41.27 3.16
CA LEU A 31 6.03 -41.71 1.88
C LEU A 31 4.54 -42.10 2.02
N ASP A 32 4.18 -42.87 3.05
CA ASP A 32 2.78 -43.23 3.30
C ASP A 32 1.92 -41.97 3.52
N MET A 33 2.46 -40.97 4.23
CA MET A 33 1.77 -39.69 4.45
C MET A 33 1.62 -38.86 3.16
N TYR A 34 2.62 -38.88 2.27
CA TYR A 34 2.47 -38.28 0.95
C TYR A 34 1.35 -38.94 0.14
N GLU A 35 1.27 -40.27 0.17
CA GLU A 35 0.21 -41.02 -0.53
C GLU A 35 -1.18 -40.70 0.07
N ASN A 36 -1.28 -40.61 1.40
CA ASN A 36 -2.50 -40.17 2.07
C ASN A 36 -2.89 -38.74 1.67
N TYR A 37 -1.95 -37.80 1.67
CA TYR A 37 -2.20 -36.42 1.25
C TYR A 37 -2.63 -36.33 -0.22
N CYS A 38 -2.03 -37.13 -1.10
CA CYS A 38 -2.48 -37.26 -2.49
C CYS A 38 -3.93 -37.79 -2.55
N GLY A 39 -4.25 -38.85 -1.79
CA GLY A 39 -5.59 -39.42 -1.72
C GLY A 39 -6.65 -38.42 -1.24
N GLU A 40 -6.35 -37.62 -0.21
CA GLU A 40 -7.22 -36.56 0.30
C GLU A 40 -7.55 -35.50 -0.77
N LEU A 41 -6.57 -35.16 -1.60
CA LEU A 41 -6.76 -34.21 -2.70
C LEU A 41 -7.37 -34.87 -3.95
N GLY A 42 -7.45 -36.20 -4.02
CA GLY A 42 -7.85 -36.92 -5.24
C GLY A 42 -6.77 -36.88 -6.34
N ILE A 43 -5.50 -36.81 -5.93
CA ILE A 43 -4.31 -36.86 -6.78
C ILE A 43 -3.83 -38.31 -6.86
N ASN A 44 -3.46 -38.77 -8.05
CA ASN A 44 -2.85 -40.10 -8.22
C ASN A 44 -1.36 -40.06 -7.84
N GLU A 45 -1.00 -40.64 -6.71
CA GLU A 45 0.34 -40.68 -6.13
C GLU A 45 1.39 -41.32 -7.04
N ASN A 46 0.98 -42.20 -7.96
CA ASN A 46 1.88 -42.93 -8.87
C ASN A 46 2.32 -42.10 -10.08
N ILE A 47 1.64 -40.99 -10.38
CA ILE A 47 1.92 -40.14 -11.53
C ILE A 47 2.63 -38.87 -11.04
N SER A 48 3.92 -38.98 -10.70
CA SER A 48 4.71 -37.80 -10.34
C SER A 48 4.78 -36.85 -11.52
N LYS A 49 4.39 -35.57 -11.34
CA LYS A 49 4.53 -34.55 -12.40
C LYS A 49 5.98 -34.20 -12.68
N GLY A 50 6.87 -34.43 -11.71
CA GLY A 50 8.30 -34.36 -11.88
C GLY A 50 9.05 -34.98 -10.70
N SER A 51 10.36 -35.14 -10.87
CA SER A 51 11.29 -35.47 -9.79
C SER A 51 12.49 -34.55 -9.85
N PHE A 52 12.94 -34.13 -8.68
CA PHE A 52 13.81 -32.97 -8.51
C PHE A 52 14.95 -33.28 -7.54
N ASN A 53 15.73 -34.32 -7.86
CA ASN A 53 16.91 -34.66 -7.07
C ASN A 53 18.05 -33.72 -7.46
N ALA A 54 18.34 -32.72 -6.64
CA ALA A 54 19.44 -31.83 -6.92
C ALA A 54 20.04 -31.22 -5.66
N ASP A 55 21.13 -30.53 -5.90
CA ASP A 55 21.92 -29.75 -4.98
C ASP A 55 21.87 -28.29 -5.44
N ASP A 56 21.87 -27.32 -4.53
CA ASP A 56 21.84 -25.88 -4.85
C ASP A 56 20.71 -25.46 -5.84
N SER A 57 19.56 -26.15 -5.81
CA SER A 57 18.50 -25.99 -6.80
C SER A 57 17.17 -25.56 -6.17
N SER A 58 16.37 -24.87 -6.98
CA SER A 58 15.03 -24.41 -6.62
C SER A 58 14.08 -24.67 -7.78
N TRP A 59 12.88 -25.15 -7.49
CA TRP A 59 11.88 -25.48 -8.50
C TRP A 59 10.64 -24.65 -8.26
N PHE A 60 10.33 -23.79 -9.23
CA PHE A 60 9.09 -23.06 -9.26
C PHE A 60 7.99 -23.95 -9.85
N ILE A 61 6.89 -24.10 -9.13
CA ILE A 61 5.72 -24.86 -9.54
C ILE A 61 4.56 -23.87 -9.60
N GLU A 62 4.01 -23.67 -10.79
CA GLU A 62 2.84 -22.84 -10.99
C GLU A 62 1.60 -23.56 -10.46
N THR A 63 0.85 -22.90 -9.57
CA THR A 63 -0.42 -23.45 -9.09
C THR A 63 -1.45 -23.38 -10.21
N LEU A 64 -2.41 -24.32 -10.19
CA LEU A 64 -3.56 -24.25 -11.09
C LEU A 64 -4.41 -23.00 -10.79
N SER A 65 -5.08 -22.48 -11.83
CA SER A 65 -5.85 -21.23 -11.78
C SER A 65 -6.92 -21.18 -10.69
N SER A 66 -7.44 -22.33 -10.24
CA SER A 66 -8.42 -22.40 -9.13
C SER A 66 -7.83 -21.96 -7.79
N ILE A 67 -6.56 -22.27 -7.53
CA ILE A 67 -5.84 -21.83 -6.31
C ILE A 67 -5.52 -20.33 -6.41
N LYS A 68 -5.25 -19.82 -7.62
CA LYS A 68 -4.96 -18.40 -7.88
C LYS A 68 -6.13 -17.46 -7.56
N GLY A 69 -7.37 -17.95 -7.55
CA GLY A 69 -8.56 -17.14 -7.31
C GLY A 69 -8.88 -16.90 -5.84
N GLU A 70 -8.44 -17.79 -4.95
CA GLU A 70 -8.84 -17.75 -3.53
C GLU A 70 -7.64 -17.54 -2.57
N ILE A 71 -6.43 -17.96 -2.95
CA ILE A 71 -5.19 -17.56 -2.26
C ILE A 71 -4.56 -16.38 -3.00
N GLU A 72 -4.73 -15.15 -2.49
CA GLU A 72 -4.13 -13.91 -3.04
C GLU A 72 -2.59 -13.99 -3.18
N PHE A 73 -1.94 -14.96 -2.53
CA PHE A 73 -0.47 -15.04 -2.41
C PHE A 73 0.18 -16.23 -3.13
N SER A 74 -0.51 -16.99 -3.98
CA SER A 74 0.14 -18.10 -4.70
C SER A 74 -0.24 -18.19 -6.17
N THR A 75 0.44 -17.41 -7.02
CA THR A 75 0.53 -17.72 -8.46
C THR A 75 1.47 -18.90 -8.73
N GLY A 76 2.25 -19.29 -7.74
CA GLY A 76 3.13 -20.45 -7.72
C GLY A 76 3.84 -20.57 -6.38
N PHE A 77 4.52 -21.70 -6.17
CA PHE A 77 5.38 -21.96 -5.02
C PHE A 77 6.77 -22.37 -5.49
N ASN A 78 7.74 -22.30 -4.58
CA ASN A 78 9.08 -22.80 -4.83
C ASN A 78 9.46 -23.82 -3.76
N TYR A 79 9.96 -24.97 -4.20
CA TYR A 79 10.61 -25.93 -3.33
C TYR A 79 12.12 -25.92 -3.58
N SER A 80 12.92 -25.88 -2.52
CA SER A 80 14.39 -25.88 -2.63
C SER A 80 14.99 -27.19 -2.14
N SER A 81 16.08 -27.60 -2.79
CA SER A 81 16.93 -28.69 -2.30
C SER A 81 17.51 -28.42 -0.92
N GLU A 82 17.59 -27.15 -0.51
CA GLU A 82 18.06 -26.69 0.81
C GLU A 82 16.97 -26.74 1.89
N ALA A 83 15.96 -27.59 1.72
CA ALA A 83 14.89 -27.81 2.69
C ALA A 83 14.06 -26.54 3.00
N GLY A 84 13.50 -25.95 1.94
CA GLY A 84 12.61 -24.79 2.05
C GLY A 84 11.41 -24.84 1.10
N LEU A 85 10.32 -24.18 1.51
CA LEU A 85 9.07 -24.01 0.76
C LEU A 85 8.65 -22.54 0.76
N GLY A 86 8.54 -21.91 -0.42
CA GLY A 86 8.16 -20.51 -0.58
C GLY A 86 6.87 -20.28 -1.36
N PHE A 87 6.13 -19.22 -1.01
CA PHE A 87 4.89 -18.80 -1.67
C PHE A 87 5.05 -17.40 -2.28
N TYR A 88 4.47 -17.16 -3.48
CA TYR A 88 4.68 -15.93 -4.27
C TYR A 88 3.38 -15.32 -4.80
N ASN A 89 3.26 -13.99 -4.68
CA ASN A 89 2.07 -13.21 -5.05
C ASN A 89 1.82 -13.11 -6.59
N THR A 90 2.84 -13.15 -7.46
CA THR A 90 2.62 -12.88 -8.89
C THR A 90 3.39 -13.78 -9.87
N THR A 91 2.77 -14.01 -11.04
CA THR A 91 3.44 -14.52 -12.24
C THR A 91 4.37 -13.40 -12.75
N PRO A 92 5.68 -13.62 -12.88
CA PRO A 92 6.63 -12.56 -13.15
C PRO A 92 6.35 -11.85 -14.49
N SER A 93 6.45 -10.52 -14.50
CA SER A 93 6.69 -9.79 -15.74
C SER A 93 8.12 -10.12 -16.21
N ASN A 94 8.28 -10.47 -17.48
CA ASN A 94 9.49 -11.06 -18.07
C ASN A 94 10.79 -10.18 -18.03
N ILE A 95 10.85 -9.11 -17.23
CA ILE A 95 11.73 -7.97 -17.50
C ILE A 95 12.97 -7.83 -16.60
N SER A 96 13.18 -8.67 -15.58
CA SER A 96 14.47 -8.66 -14.86
C SER A 96 14.90 -10.03 -14.32
N ARG A 97 15.57 -10.81 -15.17
CA ARG A 97 16.29 -12.04 -14.81
C ARG A 97 17.58 -11.74 -14.02
N ARG A 98 17.47 -11.11 -12.86
CA ARG A 98 18.58 -11.10 -11.89
C ARG A 98 18.26 -12.14 -10.84
N SER A 99 19.12 -13.16 -10.74
CA SER A 99 19.14 -14.11 -9.64
C SER A 99 19.23 -13.30 -8.34
N ILE A 100 18.14 -13.21 -7.59
CA ILE A 100 18.22 -12.67 -6.23
C ILE A 100 18.70 -13.86 -5.41
N ALA A 101 19.99 -13.87 -5.06
CA ALA A 101 20.46 -14.67 -3.96
C ALA A 101 19.79 -14.08 -2.71
N SER A 102 18.59 -14.54 -2.39
CA SER A 102 17.96 -14.16 -1.14
C SER A 102 18.77 -14.86 -0.06
N SER A 103 19.53 -14.10 0.71
CA SER A 103 20.15 -14.56 1.95
C SER A 103 19.03 -14.75 2.98
N ILE A 104 18.19 -15.75 2.74
CA ILE A 104 17.16 -16.12 3.71
C ILE A 104 17.91 -16.59 4.95
N PRO A 105 17.59 -16.08 6.15
CA PRO A 105 18.23 -16.53 7.38
C PRO A 105 18.10 -18.05 7.46
N ASN A 106 19.22 -18.74 7.64
CA ASN A 106 19.26 -20.18 7.55
C ASN A 106 18.85 -20.73 6.16
N VAL A 107 19.29 -20.13 5.05
CA VAL A 107 19.52 -20.82 3.76
C VAL A 107 20.83 -20.30 3.16
N SER A 108 21.75 -21.21 2.81
CA SER A 108 23.11 -20.83 2.37
C SER A 108 23.06 -20.30 0.95
N ARG A 109 22.24 -20.94 0.11
CA ARG A 109 22.08 -20.61 -1.31
C ARG A 109 20.67 -20.98 -1.76
N MET A 110 19.82 -19.98 -1.90
CA MET A 110 18.60 -20.15 -2.68
C MET A 110 18.68 -19.21 -3.88
N TYR A 111 18.93 -19.77 -5.05
CA TYR A 111 18.81 -19.04 -6.29
C TYR A 111 17.32 -18.96 -6.64
N THR A 112 16.64 -17.93 -6.14
CA THR A 112 15.30 -17.59 -6.64
C THR A 112 15.52 -16.73 -7.89
N THR A 113 15.17 -17.29 -9.03
CA THR A 113 15.44 -16.69 -10.33
C THR A 113 14.38 -15.67 -10.73
N PHE A 114 13.25 -15.59 -10.00
CA PHE A 114 12.08 -14.91 -10.54
C PHE A 114 11.20 -14.07 -9.60
N ASN A 115 11.30 -14.12 -8.26
CA ASN A 115 10.57 -13.22 -7.32
C ASN A 115 11.07 -13.39 -5.86
N LEU A 116 10.70 -12.47 -4.96
CA LEU A 116 10.87 -12.60 -3.49
C LEU A 116 9.65 -13.30 -2.90
N PRO A 117 9.80 -14.40 -2.11
CA PRO A 117 8.68 -15.09 -1.51
C PRO A 117 8.03 -14.19 -0.45
N LEU A 118 6.69 -14.16 -0.42
CA LEU A 118 5.96 -13.44 0.63
C LEU A 118 6.06 -14.18 1.97
N ILE A 119 5.93 -15.51 1.89
CA ILE A 119 5.98 -16.45 3.01
C ILE A 119 6.97 -17.54 2.65
N PHE A 120 7.88 -17.86 3.55
CA PHE A 120 8.92 -18.85 3.31
C PHE A 120 9.21 -19.74 4.52
N PHE A 121 8.92 -21.03 4.40
CA PHE A 121 9.24 -22.04 5.41
C PHE A 121 10.64 -22.59 5.18
N THR A 122 11.46 -22.64 6.25
CA THR A 122 12.78 -23.29 6.25
C THR A 122 12.81 -24.36 7.31
N PHE A 123 13.30 -25.55 6.97
CA PHE A 123 13.39 -26.68 7.88
C PHE A 123 14.78 -27.32 7.87
N ARG A 124 15.82 -26.47 7.98
CA ARG A 124 17.23 -26.89 7.97
C ARG A 124 17.94 -26.73 9.33
N PRO A 125 19.05 -27.44 9.57
CA PRO A 125 19.99 -27.10 10.63
C PRO A 125 20.72 -25.79 10.29
N PRO A 126 21.00 -24.91 11.28
CA PRO A 126 21.85 -23.73 11.04
C PRO A 126 23.21 -24.16 10.48
N SER A 127 23.74 -23.44 9.48
CA SER A 127 25.09 -23.59 8.91
C SER A 127 25.40 -24.86 8.08
N GLN A 128 24.41 -25.65 7.66
CA GLN A 128 24.65 -26.86 6.88
C GLN A 128 23.92 -26.87 5.53
N ASP A 129 24.61 -27.44 4.55
CA ASP A 129 24.19 -27.63 3.16
C ASP A 129 23.38 -28.93 3.04
N LEU A 130 22.20 -28.86 2.43
CA LEU A 130 21.29 -29.99 2.26
C LEU A 130 21.04 -30.29 0.79
N ARG A 131 20.97 -31.58 0.48
CA ARG A 131 20.61 -32.06 -0.86
C ARG A 131 19.28 -32.81 -0.79
N SER A 132 18.40 -32.53 -1.76
CA SER A 132 17.17 -33.30 -1.93
C SER A 132 17.41 -34.58 -2.75
N GLU A 133 16.77 -35.64 -2.31
CA GLU A 133 16.73 -36.96 -2.94
C GLU A 133 15.30 -37.50 -2.95
N ASN A 134 15.05 -38.45 -3.83
CA ASN A 134 13.74 -39.08 -4.05
C ASN A 134 12.56 -38.10 -4.10
N THR A 135 12.80 -36.87 -4.57
CA THR A 135 11.79 -35.81 -4.52
C THR A 135 10.71 -36.11 -5.55
N LYS A 136 9.45 -36.10 -5.12
CA LYS A 136 8.25 -36.27 -5.93
C LYS A 136 7.30 -35.13 -5.63
N TRP A 137 6.55 -34.71 -6.62
CA TRP A 137 5.48 -33.76 -6.42
C TRP A 137 4.35 -34.03 -7.40
N ASN A 138 3.16 -33.66 -6.97
CA ASN A 138 1.96 -33.76 -7.78
C ASN A 138 0.95 -32.70 -7.33
N GLU A 139 0.01 -32.36 -8.20
CA GLU A 139 -0.97 -31.29 -7.97
C GLU A 139 -2.26 -31.56 -8.76
N ASN A 140 -3.35 -30.97 -8.27
CA ASN A 140 -4.61 -30.81 -8.99
C ASN A 140 -5.31 -29.52 -8.53
N GLU A 141 -6.56 -29.33 -8.94
CA GLU A 141 -7.33 -28.13 -8.66
C GLU A 141 -7.61 -27.88 -7.17
N LYS A 142 -7.42 -28.88 -6.31
CA LYS A 142 -7.66 -28.81 -4.86
C LYS A 142 -6.40 -28.49 -4.06
N GLY A 143 -5.21 -28.67 -4.63
CA GLY A 143 -3.94 -28.47 -3.93
C GLY A 143 -2.78 -29.22 -4.55
N PHE A 144 -1.70 -29.33 -3.78
CA PHE A 144 -0.52 -30.11 -4.18
C PHE A 144 0.09 -30.87 -3.01
N CYS A 145 0.86 -31.90 -3.37
CA CYS A 145 1.63 -32.71 -2.44
C CYS A 145 3.10 -32.78 -2.87
N ILE A 146 4.01 -32.80 -1.90
CA ILE A 146 5.44 -33.03 -2.12
C ILE A 146 5.89 -34.17 -1.20
N TYR A 147 6.70 -35.07 -1.73
CA TYR A 147 7.55 -35.95 -0.93
C TYR A 147 9.00 -35.61 -1.22
N ALA A 148 9.85 -35.57 -0.21
CA ALA A 148 11.28 -35.44 -0.40
C ALA A 148 12.05 -36.09 0.73
N GLU A 149 13.23 -36.59 0.40
CA GLU A 149 14.27 -36.91 1.37
C GLU A 149 15.32 -35.83 1.31
N HIS A 150 15.79 -35.39 2.47
CA HIS A 150 16.92 -34.49 2.59
C HIS A 150 18.04 -35.19 3.31
N ARG A 151 19.26 -34.99 2.82
CA ARG A 151 20.46 -35.36 3.54
C ARG A 151 21.46 -34.23 3.50
N ARG A 152 22.34 -34.22 4.49
CA ARG A 152 23.50 -33.33 4.47
C ARG A 152 24.38 -33.62 3.25
N TYR A 153 24.82 -32.58 2.54
CA TYR A 153 25.55 -32.67 1.27
C TYR A 153 26.71 -33.70 1.28
N ASN A 154 27.48 -33.72 2.38
CA ASN A 154 28.63 -34.61 2.58
C ASN A 154 28.44 -35.65 3.70
N SER A 155 27.21 -35.96 4.11
CA SER A 155 26.97 -37.01 5.10
C SER A 155 25.75 -37.86 4.76
N SER A 156 25.89 -39.18 4.99
CA SER A 156 24.78 -40.13 5.00
C SER A 156 24.15 -40.30 6.38
N THR A 157 24.73 -39.68 7.42
CA THR A 157 24.34 -39.89 8.83
C THR A 157 23.25 -38.95 9.32
N ASP A 158 22.93 -37.90 8.55
CA ASP A 158 21.89 -36.93 8.88
C ASP A 158 20.92 -36.82 7.70
N LYS A 159 19.79 -37.50 7.84
CA LYS A 159 18.78 -37.71 6.81
C LYS A 159 17.40 -37.69 7.42
N PHE A 160 16.50 -36.96 6.77
CA PHE A 160 15.08 -36.97 7.09
C PHE A 160 14.27 -37.04 5.80
N ALA A 161 13.05 -37.53 5.92
CA ALA A 161 12.04 -37.45 4.88
C ALA A 161 10.94 -36.50 5.31
N LEU A 162 10.23 -35.94 4.33
CA LEU A 162 9.06 -35.14 4.58
C LEU A 162 7.98 -35.35 3.53
N ALA A 163 6.74 -35.21 3.97
CA ALA A 163 5.58 -34.98 3.11
C ALA A 163 5.01 -33.60 3.38
N ILE A 164 4.60 -32.91 2.31
CA ILE A 164 3.91 -31.62 2.38
C ILE A 164 2.59 -31.78 1.65
N GLN A 165 1.52 -31.25 2.24
CA GLN A 165 0.26 -30.96 1.57
C GLN A 165 0.00 -29.47 1.65
N VAL A 166 -0.42 -28.88 0.55
CA VAL A 166 -0.85 -27.48 0.52
C VAL A 166 -2.22 -27.41 -0.13
N THR A 167 -3.14 -26.74 0.57
CA THR A 167 -4.49 -26.43 0.12
C THR A 167 -4.71 -24.92 0.20
N GLU A 168 -5.91 -24.48 -0.18
CA GLU A 168 -6.38 -23.11 0.05
C GLU A 168 -6.32 -22.67 1.52
N LYS A 169 -6.56 -23.61 2.45
CA LYS A 169 -6.82 -23.29 3.85
C LYS A 169 -5.71 -23.69 4.79
N GLU A 170 -4.79 -24.53 4.35
CA GLU A 170 -3.77 -25.09 5.23
C GLU A 170 -2.53 -25.56 4.47
N VAL A 171 -1.40 -25.53 5.17
CA VAL A 171 -0.16 -26.23 4.83
C VAL A 171 0.09 -27.28 5.91
N LYS A 172 0.12 -28.55 5.52
CA LYS A 172 0.53 -29.64 6.40
C LYS A 172 1.94 -30.08 6.07
N PHE A 173 2.77 -30.21 7.09
CA PHE A 173 4.07 -30.84 7.02
C PHE A 173 4.06 -32.09 7.86
N PHE A 174 4.62 -33.16 7.32
CA PHE A 174 4.94 -34.37 8.06
C PHE A 174 6.43 -34.65 7.92
N PHE A 175 7.15 -34.61 9.03
CA PHE A 175 8.58 -34.87 9.08
C PHE A 175 8.84 -36.25 9.67
N GLN A 176 9.73 -37.01 9.05
CA GLN A 176 10.22 -38.29 9.54
C GLN A 176 11.75 -38.29 9.61
N LYS A 177 12.30 -38.52 10.79
CA LYS A 177 13.72 -38.75 11.00
C LYS A 177 14.09 -40.13 10.47
N ILE A 178 15.09 -40.19 9.58
CA ILE A 178 15.68 -41.46 9.12
C ILE A 178 16.93 -41.74 9.95
N ASN A 179 17.82 -40.75 10.11
CA ASN A 179 18.95 -40.77 11.01
C ASN A 179 19.42 -39.34 11.34
N GLY A 180 20.26 -39.19 12.36
CA GLY A 180 20.94 -37.91 12.63
C GLY A 180 20.33 -37.06 13.75
N THR A 181 20.31 -35.75 13.56
CA THR A 181 20.06 -34.77 14.63
C THR A 181 18.68 -34.12 14.56
N SER A 182 18.28 -33.43 15.63
CA SER A 182 17.05 -32.64 15.65
C SER A 182 17.17 -31.45 14.70
N HIS A 183 16.07 -31.13 14.02
CA HIS A 183 15.99 -30.03 13.05
C HIS A 183 15.07 -28.93 13.60
N GLN A 184 15.06 -27.75 12.98
CA GLN A 184 14.19 -26.65 13.38
C GLN A 184 13.33 -26.23 12.18
N LEU A 185 12.04 -26.01 12.42
CA LEU A 185 11.14 -25.42 11.46
C LEU A 185 10.96 -23.94 11.79
N TYR A 186 11.20 -23.10 10.80
CA TYR A 186 10.97 -21.66 10.87
C TYR A 186 10.03 -21.20 9.76
N LEU A 187 9.32 -20.13 10.06
CA LEU A 187 8.60 -19.31 9.11
C LEU A 187 9.35 -17.98 8.94
N ASN A 188 9.65 -17.62 7.70
CA ASN A 188 10.28 -16.36 7.34
C ASN A 188 9.26 -15.53 6.55
N VAL A 189 8.99 -14.32 7.03
CA VAL A 189 8.04 -13.38 6.40
C VAL A 189 8.84 -12.20 5.84
N PHE A 190 8.65 -11.91 4.55
CA PHE A 190 9.36 -10.83 3.88
C PHE A 190 8.85 -9.47 4.34
N GLU A 191 9.74 -8.61 4.82
CA GLU A 191 9.41 -7.25 5.29
C GLU A 191 9.76 -6.14 4.29
N GLY A 192 10.53 -6.48 3.25
CA GLY A 192 11.08 -5.53 2.31
C GLY A 192 12.58 -5.72 2.10
N ASN A 193 13.17 -4.75 1.41
CA ASN A 193 14.61 -4.62 1.33
C ASN A 193 15.04 -3.42 2.19
N ASP A 194 16.16 -3.55 2.89
CA ASP A 194 16.76 -2.42 3.58
C ASP A 194 17.41 -1.43 2.59
N SER A 195 17.96 -0.34 3.13
CA SER A 195 18.67 0.68 2.34
C SER A 195 19.88 0.17 1.56
N THR A 196 20.36 -1.04 1.84
CA THR A 196 21.48 -1.69 1.14
C THR A 196 21.03 -2.71 0.09
N ASN A 197 19.72 -2.79 -0.18
CA ASN A 197 19.08 -3.88 -0.95
C ASN A 197 19.26 -5.27 -0.32
N THR A 198 19.59 -5.35 0.96
CA THR A 198 19.57 -6.61 1.69
C THR A 198 18.13 -6.95 2.00
N THR A 199 17.72 -8.16 1.66
CA THR A 199 16.36 -8.62 1.97
C THR A 199 16.19 -8.81 3.48
N LEU A 200 15.16 -8.18 4.04
CA LEU A 200 14.77 -8.33 5.44
C LEU A 200 13.66 -9.38 5.56
N TYR A 201 13.88 -10.34 6.45
CA TYR A 201 12.88 -11.31 6.85
C TYR A 201 12.71 -11.29 8.37
N ASN A 202 11.47 -11.28 8.83
CA ASN A 202 11.18 -11.72 10.20
C ASN A 202 11.16 -13.24 10.23
N GLN A 203 11.99 -13.81 11.09
CA GLN A 203 12.05 -15.25 11.30
C GLN A 203 11.34 -15.64 12.59
N TYR A 204 10.36 -16.52 12.48
CA TYR A 204 9.58 -17.08 13.58
C TYR A 204 9.91 -18.56 13.72
N HIS A 205 10.40 -18.97 14.90
CA HIS A 205 10.60 -20.38 15.22
C HIS A 205 9.26 -21.05 15.46
N LEU A 206 8.93 -22.08 14.69
CA LEU A 206 7.66 -22.79 14.78
C LEU A 206 7.77 -24.06 15.63
N ALA A 207 8.84 -24.84 15.42
CA ALA A 207 9.00 -26.14 16.09
C ALA A 207 10.44 -26.63 16.13
N ASN A 208 10.77 -27.41 17.17
CA ASN A 208 11.95 -28.28 17.19
C ASN A 208 11.55 -29.67 16.70
N LEU A 209 11.93 -29.99 15.46
CA LEU A 209 11.68 -31.27 14.83
C LEU A 209 12.55 -32.36 15.47
N PHE A 210 11.96 -33.53 15.72
CA PHE A 210 12.65 -34.70 16.25
C PHE A 210 13.31 -34.53 17.62
N SER A 211 12.80 -33.62 18.46
CA SER A 211 13.28 -33.45 19.83
C SER A 211 12.96 -34.69 20.68
N ASP A 212 11.73 -35.18 20.60
CA ASP A 212 11.23 -36.29 21.45
C ASP A 212 10.51 -37.42 20.66
N SER A 213 10.68 -37.42 19.34
CA SER A 213 10.06 -38.40 18.43
C SER A 213 10.83 -38.56 17.13
N GLU A 214 10.62 -39.67 16.43
CA GLU A 214 11.11 -39.85 15.06
C GLU A 214 10.20 -39.17 14.02
N ARG A 215 9.02 -38.70 14.43
CA ARG A 215 8.01 -38.13 13.54
C ARG A 215 7.38 -36.88 14.13
N THR A 216 7.16 -35.86 13.32
CA THR A 216 6.53 -34.60 13.73
C THR A 216 5.58 -34.13 12.64
N GLU A 217 4.30 -33.95 12.99
CA GLU A 217 3.32 -33.30 12.11
C GLU A 217 3.18 -31.83 12.51
N VAL A 218 3.22 -30.93 11.54
CA VAL A 218 2.97 -29.50 11.71
C VAL A 218 1.86 -29.08 10.76
N ILE A 219 0.74 -28.62 11.32
CA ILE A 219 -0.38 -28.09 10.55
C ILE A 219 -0.40 -26.58 10.72
N ILE A 220 -0.43 -25.86 9.60
CA ILE A 220 -0.43 -24.41 9.50
C ILE A 220 -1.71 -23.99 8.80
N ASN A 221 -2.66 -23.45 9.54
CA ASN A 221 -3.89 -22.93 8.95
C ASN A 221 -3.60 -21.58 8.25
N LEU A 222 -3.90 -21.49 6.96
CA LEU A 222 -3.84 -20.29 6.13
C LEU A 222 -5.17 -19.51 6.19
N GLY A 223 -5.79 -19.45 7.37
CA GLY A 223 -7.07 -18.78 7.55
C GLY A 223 -6.92 -17.26 7.38
N LYS A 224 -7.62 -16.70 6.40
CA LYS A 224 -7.99 -15.29 6.42
C LYS A 224 -9.23 -15.18 7.31
N GLU A 225 -9.07 -14.67 8.53
CA GLU A 225 -10.22 -14.20 9.30
C GLU A 225 -10.68 -12.91 8.63
N TYR A 226 -11.62 -13.03 7.70
CA TYR A 226 -12.30 -11.86 7.16
C TYR A 226 -13.15 -11.28 8.28
N LYS A 227 -12.90 -10.01 8.60
CA LYS A 227 -13.78 -9.27 9.49
C LYS A 227 -15.15 -9.19 8.83
N THR A 228 -16.14 -9.84 9.44
CA THR A 228 -17.55 -9.73 9.01
C THR A 228 -18.17 -8.39 9.42
N TYR A 229 -17.44 -7.62 10.23
CA TYR A 229 -17.83 -6.30 10.71
C TYR A 229 -16.62 -5.37 10.72
N GLY A 230 -16.79 -4.17 10.17
CA GLY A 230 -15.83 -3.07 10.24
C GLY A 230 -16.54 -1.79 10.67
N MET A 231 -15.86 -0.94 11.45
CA MET A 231 -16.39 0.34 11.86
C MET A 231 -15.32 1.42 11.73
N PHE A 232 -15.73 2.57 11.22
CA PHE A 232 -14.94 3.78 11.16
C PHE A 232 -15.72 4.95 11.76
N THR A 233 -15.05 5.84 12.48
CA THR A 233 -15.65 7.07 13.01
C THR A 233 -14.78 8.26 12.67
N TYR A 234 -15.38 9.25 12.02
CA TYR A 234 -14.81 10.54 11.70
C TYR A 234 -15.35 11.62 12.65
N ASN A 235 -14.50 12.59 13.02
CA ASN A 235 -14.85 13.69 13.89
C ASN A 235 -14.38 15.02 13.26
N LYS A 236 -15.29 16.00 13.21
CA LYS A 236 -15.02 17.35 12.73
C LYS A 236 -15.45 18.38 13.77
N ASP A 237 -14.52 19.26 14.12
CA ASP A 237 -14.84 20.48 14.89
C ASP A 237 -15.70 21.42 14.02
N VAL A 238 -16.90 21.72 14.51
CA VAL A 238 -17.89 22.62 13.90
C VAL A 238 -18.22 23.79 14.81
N SER A 239 -17.38 24.05 15.82
CA SER A 239 -17.61 25.07 16.86
C SER A 239 -17.64 26.50 16.33
N ASN A 240 -17.22 26.74 15.10
CA ASN A 240 -17.29 28.03 14.42
C ASN A 240 -18.63 28.27 13.70
N VAL A 241 -19.57 27.32 13.74
CA VAL A 241 -20.88 27.44 13.10
C VAL A 241 -21.91 27.98 14.11
N GLU A 242 -22.10 29.28 14.12
CA GLU A 242 -23.07 29.96 15.01
C GLU A 242 -24.53 29.71 14.58
N GLN A 243 -24.76 29.56 13.29
CA GLN A 243 -26.08 29.28 12.73
C GLN A 243 -25.95 28.46 11.44
N VAL A 244 -26.53 27.28 11.43
CA VAL A 244 -26.66 26.43 10.24
C VAL A 244 -27.72 27.02 9.32
N LEU A 245 -27.36 27.24 8.05
CA LEU A 245 -28.32 27.55 6.99
C LEU A 245 -28.81 26.26 6.33
N SER A 246 -27.90 25.32 6.08
CA SER A 246 -28.22 24.00 5.54
C SER A 246 -27.06 23.05 5.76
N SER A 247 -27.33 21.76 5.64
CA SER A 247 -26.34 20.71 5.74
C SER A 247 -26.52 19.75 4.58
N GLU A 248 -25.42 19.19 4.10
CA GLU A 248 -25.40 18.23 3.01
C GLU A 248 -24.49 17.07 3.38
N ILE A 249 -24.89 15.86 3.01
CA ILE A 249 -24.08 14.66 3.05
C ILE A 249 -24.36 13.86 1.79
N SER A 250 -23.34 13.24 1.22
CA SER A 250 -23.51 12.28 0.13
C SER A 250 -22.34 11.30 0.14
N TRP A 251 -22.58 10.08 -0.31
CA TRP A 251 -21.53 9.08 -0.41
C TRP A 251 -21.82 8.08 -1.52
N MET A 252 -20.75 7.50 -2.04
CA MET A 252 -20.80 6.39 -2.98
C MET A 252 -20.47 5.10 -2.25
N GLN A 253 -21.35 4.10 -2.36
CA GLN A 253 -21.17 2.80 -1.74
C GLN A 253 -21.33 1.65 -2.74
N GLU A 254 -20.63 0.55 -2.49
CA GLU A 254 -20.89 -0.74 -3.11
C GLU A 254 -21.40 -1.70 -2.04
N THR A 255 -22.59 -2.27 -2.27
CA THR A 255 -23.24 -3.20 -1.36
C THR A 255 -23.59 -4.49 -2.09
N PRO A 256 -22.64 -5.42 -2.27
CA PRO A 256 -22.93 -6.75 -2.80
C PRO A 256 -24.05 -7.45 -2.01
N GLU A 257 -24.74 -8.41 -2.64
CA GLU A 257 -25.80 -9.18 -1.97
C GLU A 257 -25.27 -9.84 -0.69
N GLY A 258 -25.99 -9.69 0.42
CA GLY A 258 -25.58 -10.23 1.73
C GLY A 258 -24.59 -9.35 2.52
N THR A 259 -24.38 -8.10 2.07
CA THR A 259 -23.59 -7.08 2.76
C THR A 259 -24.45 -5.86 3.14
N GLN A 260 -23.97 -5.04 4.07
CA GLN A 260 -24.64 -3.83 4.53
C GLN A 260 -23.64 -2.70 4.79
N VAL A 261 -24.08 -1.47 4.50
CA VAL A 261 -23.42 -0.23 4.90
C VAL A 261 -24.41 0.56 5.75
N ILE A 262 -24.00 0.96 6.95
CA ILE A 262 -24.79 1.81 7.85
C ILE A 262 -23.99 3.08 8.09
N VAL A 263 -24.55 4.22 7.71
CA VAL A 263 -24.00 5.54 8.01
C VAL A 263 -24.85 6.17 9.10
N SER A 264 -24.22 6.69 10.14
CA SER A 264 -24.88 7.43 11.22
C SER A 264 -24.11 8.70 11.54
N THR A 265 -24.78 9.71 12.07
CA THR A 265 -24.15 10.97 12.47
C THR A 265 -24.62 11.40 13.85
N ALA A 266 -23.77 12.12 14.58
CA ALA A 266 -24.11 12.71 15.88
C ALA A 266 -23.47 14.09 16.00
N VAL A 267 -24.14 15.01 16.67
CA VAL A 267 -23.60 16.34 16.99
C VAL A 267 -23.51 16.46 18.50
N ILE A 268 -22.28 16.54 19.01
CA ILE A 268 -22.00 16.43 20.44
C ILE A 268 -21.21 17.63 20.93
N ASP A 269 -21.38 18.03 22.18
CA ASP A 269 -20.59 19.09 22.79
C ASP A 269 -19.09 18.77 22.76
N LYS A 270 -18.28 19.78 22.44
CA LYS A 270 -16.83 19.64 22.28
C LYS A 270 -16.20 19.14 23.56
N GLY A 271 -15.39 18.08 23.43
CA GLY A 271 -14.75 17.38 24.55
C GLY A 271 -15.46 16.09 24.97
N ASN A 272 -16.70 15.86 24.51
CA ASN A 272 -17.44 14.62 24.74
C ASN A 272 -17.38 13.69 23.51
N THR A 273 -17.80 12.44 23.70
CA THR A 273 -17.94 11.41 22.67
C THR A 273 -19.40 10.96 22.57
N PRO A 274 -19.92 10.62 21.37
CA PRO A 274 -21.30 10.15 21.23
C PRO A 274 -21.54 8.82 21.97
N GLU A 275 -22.66 8.73 22.69
CA GLU A 275 -23.22 7.49 23.26
C GLU A 275 -24.15 6.80 22.23
N SER A 276 -24.70 5.63 22.58
CA SER A 276 -25.47 4.80 21.64
C SER A 276 -26.71 5.51 21.06
N GLU A 277 -27.37 6.31 21.88
CA GLU A 277 -28.60 7.06 21.61
C GLU A 277 -28.38 8.35 20.81
N ASP A 278 -27.13 8.86 20.77
CA ASP A 278 -26.79 10.09 20.06
C ASP A 278 -26.71 9.88 18.55
N TRP A 279 -26.52 8.64 18.11
CA TRP A 279 -26.34 8.30 16.70
C TRP A 279 -27.67 8.32 15.94
N ILE A 280 -27.74 9.20 14.96
CA ILE A 280 -28.88 9.28 14.03
C ILE A 280 -28.49 8.61 12.72
N TYR A 281 -29.21 7.56 12.35
CA TYR A 281 -29.05 6.83 11.09
C TYR A 281 -29.30 7.74 9.87
N GLN A 282 -28.41 7.66 8.88
CA GLN A 282 -28.51 8.34 7.58
C GLN A 282 -28.92 7.33 6.49
N PRO A 283 -30.16 7.37 6.00
CA PRO A 283 -30.57 6.55 4.85
C PRO A 283 -29.70 6.80 3.63
N PHE A 284 -29.37 5.76 2.87
CA PHE A 284 -28.67 5.93 1.60
C PHE A 284 -29.45 6.86 0.64
N GLY A 285 -28.74 7.81 0.02
CA GLY A 285 -29.34 8.86 -0.79
C GLY A 285 -29.87 10.06 0.00
N SER A 286 -29.64 10.13 1.32
CA SER A 286 -29.88 11.35 2.10
C SER A 286 -29.08 12.50 1.52
N THR A 287 -29.71 13.67 1.40
CA THR A 287 -29.08 14.90 0.91
C THR A 287 -28.78 15.89 2.03
N GLN A 288 -29.20 15.59 3.27
CA GLN A 288 -29.04 16.43 4.45
C GLN A 288 -28.43 15.62 5.59
N ILE A 289 -27.59 16.25 6.43
CA ILE A 289 -27.15 15.63 7.67
C ILE A 289 -28.30 15.72 8.68
N LEU A 290 -29.03 14.62 8.87
CA LEU A 290 -30.19 14.56 9.80
C LEU A 290 -29.88 14.94 11.27
N SER A 291 -28.63 14.87 11.72
CA SER A 291 -28.24 15.37 13.06
C SER A 291 -27.94 16.88 13.11
N VAL A 292 -28.01 17.56 11.97
CA VAL A 292 -27.72 19.00 11.82
C VAL A 292 -28.95 19.68 11.21
N GLU A 293 -29.79 20.23 12.07
CA GLU A 293 -31.01 20.95 11.69
C GLU A 293 -30.70 22.36 11.17
N GLU A 294 -31.52 22.85 10.24
CA GLU A 294 -31.48 24.26 9.81
C GLU A 294 -31.79 25.19 11.00
N GLY A 295 -31.04 26.28 11.11
CA GLY A 295 -31.12 27.23 12.22
C GLY A 295 -30.39 26.79 13.49
N ALA A 296 -29.86 25.56 13.56
CA ALA A 296 -29.13 25.08 14.72
C ALA A 296 -27.86 25.91 14.97
N ASN A 297 -27.55 26.14 16.25
CA ASN A 297 -26.28 26.71 16.67
C ASN A 297 -25.33 25.57 17.08
N LEU A 298 -24.22 25.42 16.36
CA LEU A 298 -23.22 24.38 16.61
C LEU A 298 -21.99 24.92 17.35
N SER A 299 -22.08 26.12 17.93
CA SER A 299 -21.03 26.68 18.79
C SER A 299 -20.67 25.69 19.88
N ASN A 300 -19.36 25.46 20.05
CA ASN A 300 -18.81 24.47 20.98
C ASN A 300 -19.27 23.01 20.74
N LYS A 301 -19.54 22.62 19.49
CA LYS A 301 -19.88 21.23 19.12
C LYS A 301 -18.90 20.60 18.14
N ASN A 302 -18.90 19.28 18.10
CA ASN A 302 -18.25 18.41 17.12
C ASN A 302 -19.31 17.62 16.35
N LEU A 303 -19.13 17.50 15.03
CA LEU A 303 -19.88 16.57 14.19
C LEU A 303 -19.11 15.25 14.10
N PHE A 304 -19.78 14.16 14.44
CA PHE A 304 -19.28 12.80 14.26
C PHE A 304 -20.03 12.10 13.14
N ILE A 305 -19.30 11.33 12.33
CA ILE A 305 -19.84 10.45 11.29
C ILE A 305 -19.32 9.05 11.56
N LYS A 306 -20.21 8.08 11.74
CA LYS A 306 -19.89 6.67 11.93
C LYS A 306 -20.34 5.89 10.71
N VAL A 307 -19.44 5.05 10.21
CA VAL A 307 -19.69 4.10 9.12
C VAL A 307 -19.48 2.70 9.67
N GLU A 308 -20.48 1.85 9.53
CA GLU A 308 -20.43 0.44 9.89
C GLU A 308 -20.64 -0.38 8.61
N LEU A 309 -19.77 -1.37 8.43
CA LEU A 309 -19.69 -2.23 7.26
C LEU A 309 -19.88 -3.67 7.71
N GLU A 310 -20.88 -4.36 7.18
CA GLU A 310 -21.19 -5.73 7.58
C GLU A 310 -21.27 -6.67 6.38
N THR A 311 -20.81 -7.91 6.56
CA THR A 311 -20.99 -8.98 5.58
C THR A 311 -21.27 -10.31 6.28
N SER A 312 -22.22 -11.06 5.73
CA SER A 312 -22.47 -12.46 6.12
C SER A 312 -21.56 -13.44 5.37
N ASN A 313 -20.90 -12.98 4.30
CA ASN A 313 -20.05 -13.80 3.45
C ASN A 313 -18.63 -13.21 3.41
N PRO A 314 -17.63 -13.93 3.96
CA PRO A 314 -16.25 -13.42 4.05
C PRO A 314 -15.58 -13.16 2.70
N LYS A 315 -16.11 -13.70 1.59
CA LYS A 315 -15.56 -13.50 0.24
C LYS A 315 -16.03 -12.22 -0.46
N ILE A 316 -16.96 -11.48 0.15
CA ILE A 316 -17.50 -10.23 -0.40
C ILE A 316 -17.50 -9.17 0.69
N SER A 317 -17.19 -7.93 0.33
CA SER A 317 -17.10 -6.83 1.28
C SER A 317 -17.89 -5.63 0.74
N PRO A 318 -18.69 -4.96 1.58
CA PRO A 318 -19.22 -3.66 1.23
C PRO A 318 -18.11 -2.61 1.28
N SER A 319 -18.28 -1.51 0.56
CA SER A 319 -17.35 -0.39 0.60
C SER A 319 -18.05 0.96 0.56
N ILE A 320 -17.39 1.97 1.11
CA ILE A 320 -17.65 3.39 0.80
C ILE A 320 -16.41 3.90 0.09
N ASN A 321 -16.57 4.31 -1.16
CA ASN A 321 -15.47 4.77 -2.02
C ASN A 321 -15.19 6.27 -1.83
N GLN A 322 -16.23 7.04 -1.52
CA GLN A 322 -16.17 8.48 -1.32
C GLN A 322 -17.31 8.93 -0.41
N MET A 323 -17.04 9.88 0.47
CA MET A 323 -18.04 10.54 1.31
C MET A 323 -17.73 12.03 1.39
N ASP A 324 -18.71 12.85 1.03
CA ASP A 324 -18.66 14.30 1.08
C ASP A 324 -19.72 14.81 2.05
N PHE A 325 -19.37 15.85 2.80
CA PHE A 325 -20.33 16.54 3.65
C PHE A 325 -20.03 18.04 3.69
N LYS A 326 -21.06 18.84 3.93
CA LYS A 326 -20.99 20.29 3.97
C LYS A 326 -21.96 20.82 5.02
N ILE A 327 -21.54 21.83 5.76
CA ILE A 327 -22.43 22.66 6.57
C ILE A 327 -22.31 24.07 6.02
N MET A 328 -23.42 24.64 5.58
CA MET A 328 -23.49 26.00 5.08
C MET A 328 -23.94 26.92 6.19
N THR A 329 -23.26 28.07 6.30
CA THR A 329 -23.56 29.15 7.23
C THR A 329 -23.96 30.40 6.47
N SER A 330 -24.48 31.41 7.17
CA SER A 330 -24.75 32.73 6.60
C SER A 330 -23.49 33.43 6.05
N ASN A 331 -22.29 33.05 6.50
CA ASN A 331 -21.04 33.58 5.98
C ASN A 331 -20.65 32.94 4.64
N ASP A 332 -21.07 31.71 4.36
CA ASP A 332 -20.80 31.02 3.09
C ASP A 332 -21.65 31.58 1.93
N MET A 333 -22.69 32.34 2.25
CA MET A 333 -23.58 33.01 1.31
C MET A 333 -22.99 34.30 0.68
N LYS A 334 -21.73 34.66 0.97
CA LYS A 334 -21.18 35.99 0.66
C LYS A 334 -20.38 36.12 -0.63
N TYR A 335 -20.29 35.09 -1.47
CA TYR A 335 -19.45 35.15 -2.66
C TYR A 335 -20.22 34.79 -3.94
N MET A 336 -20.20 35.73 -4.89
CA MET A 336 -20.53 35.48 -6.29
C MET A 336 -19.23 35.29 -7.05
N GLN A 337 -18.95 34.07 -7.53
CA GLN A 337 -17.80 33.83 -8.39
C GLN A 337 -18.20 34.06 -9.84
N LEU A 338 -17.61 35.09 -10.46
CA LEU A 338 -17.70 35.30 -11.89
C LEU A 338 -16.54 34.56 -12.57
N ILE A 339 -16.86 33.52 -13.33
CA ILE A 339 -15.88 32.81 -14.16
C ILE A 339 -16.05 33.32 -15.59
N THR A 340 -15.06 34.04 -16.10
CA THR A 340 -15.01 34.48 -17.50
C THR A 340 -14.10 33.56 -18.31
N ASP A 341 -14.35 33.42 -19.61
CA ASP A 341 -13.41 32.71 -20.49
C ASP A 341 -12.07 33.45 -20.49
N SER A 342 -10.98 32.67 -20.45
CA SER A 342 -9.61 33.15 -20.58
C SER A 342 -9.35 34.01 -21.84
N LEU A 343 -10.18 33.91 -22.88
CA LEU A 343 -10.13 34.72 -24.11
C LEU A 343 -11.16 35.87 -24.13
N GLU A 344 -12.10 35.91 -23.18
CA GLU A 344 -13.11 36.97 -23.03
C GLU A 344 -12.91 37.78 -21.74
N ARG A 345 -11.68 37.77 -21.20
CA ARG A 345 -11.35 38.57 -20.02
C ARG A 345 -11.54 40.05 -20.34
N PHE A 346 -11.77 40.85 -19.31
CA PHE A 346 -11.73 42.29 -19.46
C PHE A 346 -10.33 42.73 -19.89
N HIS A 347 -10.15 43.09 -21.16
CA HIS A 347 -8.89 43.60 -21.69
C HIS A 347 -8.78 45.10 -21.42
N ASN A 348 -7.61 45.56 -20.97
CA ASN A 348 -7.30 46.98 -20.76
C ASN A 348 -8.30 47.69 -19.85
N VAL A 349 -8.66 47.08 -18.72
CA VAL A 349 -9.53 47.74 -17.74
C VAL A 349 -8.79 48.92 -17.14
N GLU A 350 -9.29 50.13 -17.42
CA GLU A 350 -8.89 51.36 -16.75
C GLU A 350 -10.02 51.81 -15.82
N GLY A 351 -9.73 51.87 -14.52
CA GLY A 351 -10.64 52.40 -13.51
C GLY A 351 -11.59 51.38 -12.88
N GLU A 352 -12.71 51.88 -12.39
CA GLU A 352 -13.69 51.13 -11.59
C GLU A 352 -14.59 50.28 -12.49
N LEU A 353 -14.75 48.99 -12.14
CA LEU A 353 -15.72 48.09 -12.73
C LEU A 353 -16.99 48.05 -11.90
N ALA A 354 -18.16 47.99 -12.55
CA ALA A 354 -19.44 47.82 -11.89
C ALA A 354 -20.14 46.54 -12.36
N ILE A 355 -20.55 45.71 -11.41
CA ILE A 355 -21.42 44.54 -11.63
C ILE A 355 -22.84 44.93 -11.25
N LYS A 356 -23.75 44.86 -12.22
CA LYS A 356 -25.18 45.15 -12.04
C LYS A 356 -25.99 43.90 -12.33
N TYR A 357 -26.89 43.57 -11.41
CA TYR A 357 -27.90 42.54 -11.60
C TYR A 357 -29.30 43.14 -11.42
N ASP A 358 -30.19 42.84 -12.36
CA ASP A 358 -31.58 43.28 -12.37
C ASP A 358 -32.51 42.06 -12.28
N ALA A 359 -33.06 41.81 -11.10
CA ALA A 359 -33.94 40.67 -10.82
C ALA A 359 -35.25 40.69 -11.62
N SER A 360 -35.64 41.83 -12.23
CA SER A 360 -36.79 41.86 -13.14
C SER A 360 -36.47 41.27 -14.52
N LYS A 361 -35.18 41.13 -14.85
CA LYS A 361 -34.68 40.64 -16.15
C LYS A 361 -34.05 39.26 -16.09
N GLY A 362 -33.86 38.68 -14.90
CA GLY A 362 -33.14 37.44 -14.70
C GLY A 362 -33.68 36.57 -13.57
N ASN A 363 -33.24 35.31 -13.53
CA ASN A 363 -33.64 34.31 -12.54
C ASN A 363 -32.43 33.83 -11.73
N LEU A 364 -31.50 34.72 -11.36
CA LEU A 364 -30.37 34.35 -10.51
C LEU A 364 -30.91 33.92 -9.14
N ARG A 365 -30.60 32.70 -8.74
CA ARG A 365 -30.98 32.14 -7.44
C ARG A 365 -29.75 31.51 -6.81
N GLY A 366 -29.52 31.82 -5.53
CA GLY A 366 -28.53 31.15 -4.70
C GLY A 366 -29.19 30.11 -3.80
N ALA A 367 -28.40 29.53 -2.89
CA ALA A 367 -28.92 28.58 -1.90
C ALA A 367 -30.00 29.18 -0.98
N GLY A 368 -29.98 30.50 -0.76
CA GLY A 368 -31.00 31.25 -0.02
C GLY A 368 -32.21 31.69 -0.84
N GLY A 369 -32.37 31.20 -2.08
CA GLY A 369 -33.47 31.56 -2.96
C GLY A 369 -33.12 32.66 -3.97
N SER A 370 -34.15 33.39 -4.41
CA SER A 370 -34.00 34.41 -5.45
C SER A 370 -33.12 35.57 -4.96
N VAL A 371 -32.17 36.00 -5.80
CA VAL A 371 -31.29 37.13 -5.53
C VAL A 371 -32.00 38.44 -5.89
N GLU A 372 -31.95 39.45 -5.03
CA GLU A 372 -32.48 40.79 -5.32
C GLU A 372 -31.57 41.56 -6.29
N SER A 373 -32.11 42.58 -6.98
CA SER A 373 -31.30 43.45 -7.83
C SER A 373 -30.19 44.14 -7.03
N PHE A 374 -28.98 44.21 -7.57
CA PHE A 374 -27.86 44.88 -6.91
C PHE A 374 -26.93 45.56 -7.92
N GLU A 375 -26.14 46.51 -7.41
CA GLU A 375 -25.04 47.15 -8.13
C GLU A 375 -23.85 47.23 -7.17
N VAL A 376 -22.72 46.65 -7.57
CA VAL A 376 -21.47 46.66 -6.80
C VAL A 376 -20.36 47.14 -7.71
N SER A 377 -19.61 48.14 -7.25
CA SER A 377 -18.44 48.64 -7.96
C SER A 377 -17.16 48.24 -7.23
N PHE A 378 -16.10 47.94 -7.99
CA PHE A 378 -14.79 47.62 -7.46
C PHE A 378 -13.69 48.07 -8.43
N THR A 379 -12.54 48.44 -7.90
CA THR A 379 -11.34 48.69 -8.71
C THR A 379 -10.48 47.43 -8.70
N PRO A 380 -10.16 46.82 -9.85
CA PRO A 380 -9.27 45.68 -9.87
C PRO A 380 -7.88 46.08 -9.37
N GLU A 381 -7.41 45.44 -8.30
CA GLU A 381 -6.03 45.52 -7.84
C GLU A 381 -5.22 44.42 -8.56
N ASP A 382 -3.90 44.58 -8.67
CA ASP A 382 -2.96 43.59 -9.25
C ASP A 382 -3.17 43.21 -10.74
N LEU A 383 -3.68 44.12 -11.57
CA LEU A 383 -3.66 43.92 -13.02
C LEU A 383 -2.23 43.98 -13.54
N ASN A 384 -1.73 42.87 -14.09
CA ASN A 384 -0.48 42.88 -14.85
C ASN A 384 -0.69 43.62 -16.18
N PRO A 385 0.05 44.70 -16.46
CA PRO A 385 -0.05 45.39 -17.74
C PRO A 385 0.39 44.46 -18.88
N THR A 386 -0.49 44.26 -19.86
CA THR A 386 -0.15 43.62 -21.14
C THR A 386 0.21 44.70 -22.16
N PRO A 387 1.35 44.57 -22.87
CA PRO A 387 1.72 45.47 -23.94
C PRO A 387 0.60 45.61 -24.99
N ASN A 388 0.34 46.84 -25.45
CA ASN A 388 -0.66 47.08 -26.48
C ASN A 388 -0.17 46.49 -27.82
N PRO A 389 -0.87 45.50 -28.44
CA PRO A 389 -0.37 44.82 -29.64
C PRO A 389 -0.30 45.72 -30.89
N TYR A 390 -0.90 46.92 -30.84
CA TYR A 390 -0.96 47.86 -31.97
C TYR A 390 -0.07 49.09 -31.79
N VAL A 391 0.60 49.24 -30.64
CA VAL A 391 1.51 50.36 -30.36
C VAL A 391 2.89 49.81 -30.05
N SER A 392 3.91 50.32 -30.75
CA SER A 392 5.29 49.89 -30.53
C SER A 392 5.81 50.51 -29.24
N GLU A 393 5.84 49.71 -28.18
CA GLU A 393 6.41 50.09 -26.89
C GLU A 393 7.94 49.96 -26.91
N ASN A 394 8.66 50.99 -26.44
CA ASN A 394 10.12 50.95 -26.37
C ASN A 394 10.55 50.64 -24.94
N LEU A 395 11.31 49.55 -24.76
CA LEU A 395 11.87 49.20 -23.46
C LEU A 395 13.20 49.93 -23.25
N LYS A 396 13.31 50.75 -22.20
CA LYS A 396 14.58 51.37 -21.82
C LYS A 396 15.17 50.62 -20.64
N ILE A 397 16.25 49.89 -20.90
CA ILE A 397 16.99 49.16 -19.87
C ILE A 397 18.22 49.97 -19.47
N LEU A 398 18.35 50.26 -18.18
CA LEU A 398 19.60 50.76 -17.60
C LEU A 398 20.25 49.62 -16.83
N ALA A 399 21.45 49.22 -17.25
CA ALA A 399 22.20 48.16 -16.60
C ALA A 399 23.52 48.70 -16.05
N THR A 400 23.92 48.22 -14.88
CA THR A 400 25.25 48.47 -14.32
C THR A 400 26.03 47.16 -14.34
N VAL A 401 27.25 47.18 -14.88
CA VAL A 401 28.13 46.01 -14.91
C VAL A 401 29.16 46.15 -13.79
N LYS A 402 29.22 45.15 -12.90
CA LYS A 402 30.32 45.01 -11.94
C LYS A 402 31.17 43.81 -12.33
N ILE A 403 32.46 44.06 -12.55
CA ILE A 403 33.43 43.03 -12.90
C ILE A 403 34.38 42.84 -11.72
N HIS A 404 34.47 41.60 -11.22
CA HIS A 404 35.41 41.25 -10.16
C HIS A 404 36.58 40.46 -10.73
N PHE A 405 37.78 41.00 -10.56
CA PHE A 405 39.04 40.35 -10.93
C PHE A 405 39.62 39.60 -9.72
N ALA A 406 40.19 38.42 -9.96
CA ALA A 406 40.99 37.74 -8.94
C ALA A 406 42.27 38.56 -8.64
N LYS A 407 42.56 38.78 -7.36
CA LYS A 407 43.85 39.37 -6.96
C LYS A 407 44.97 38.36 -7.23
N VAL A 408 45.95 38.75 -8.03
CA VAL A 408 47.17 37.98 -8.27
C VAL A 408 48.30 38.60 -7.46
N ASN A 409 48.86 37.85 -6.51
CA ASN A 409 50.06 38.28 -5.79
C ASN A 409 51.29 37.78 -6.56
N LEU A 410 52.16 38.69 -6.95
CA LEU A 410 53.41 38.36 -7.65
C LEU A 410 54.58 38.44 -6.68
N HIS A 411 55.38 37.39 -6.67
CA HIS A 411 56.70 37.39 -6.03
C HIS A 411 57.73 37.28 -7.13
N TYR A 412 58.44 38.38 -7.39
CA TYR A 412 59.58 38.38 -8.30
C TYR A 412 60.78 37.79 -7.58
N LEU A 413 61.32 36.69 -8.11
CA LEU A 413 62.52 36.06 -7.56
C LEU A 413 63.82 36.68 -8.12
N SER A 414 63.73 37.50 -9.17
CA SER A 414 64.85 38.22 -9.78
C SER A 414 64.38 39.50 -10.49
N PRO A 415 65.14 40.61 -10.45
CA PRO A 415 64.78 41.86 -11.12
C PRO A 415 64.87 41.82 -12.66
N LEU A 416 65.25 40.69 -13.27
CA LEU A 416 65.38 40.54 -14.73
C LEU A 416 64.25 39.73 -15.38
N ASP A 417 63.30 39.19 -14.62
CA ASP A 417 62.21 38.37 -15.17
C ASP A 417 61.03 39.22 -15.64
N GLN A 418 60.87 39.33 -16.97
CA GLN A 418 59.66 39.90 -17.58
C GLN A 418 58.54 38.84 -17.61
N GLY A 419 57.64 38.90 -16.63
CA GLY A 419 56.44 38.07 -16.59
C GLY A 419 55.23 38.74 -17.24
N ILE A 420 54.46 37.99 -18.04
CA ILE A 420 53.12 38.39 -18.50
C ILE A 420 52.11 38.01 -17.41
N ILE A 421 51.32 38.97 -16.94
CA ILE A 421 50.24 38.73 -15.99
C ILE A 421 48.95 38.52 -16.78
N THR A 422 48.35 37.34 -16.66
CA THR A 422 47.01 37.09 -17.20
C THR A 422 46.00 37.14 -16.06
N ALA A 423 45.17 38.18 -16.02
CA ALA A 423 44.07 38.28 -15.06
C ALA A 423 42.88 37.45 -15.57
N ARG A 424 42.33 36.59 -14.69
CA ARG A 424 41.10 35.83 -14.97
C ARG A 424 39.92 36.54 -14.29
N VAL A 425 38.89 36.87 -15.07
CA VAL A 425 37.62 37.37 -14.54
C VAL A 425 36.93 36.21 -13.82
N LEU A 426 36.58 36.41 -12.55
CA LEU A 426 35.95 35.35 -11.74
C LEU A 426 34.43 35.31 -11.95
N ASN A 427 33.83 36.48 -12.15
CA ASN A 427 32.40 36.68 -12.27
C ASN A 427 32.16 38.02 -12.98
N VAL A 428 31.13 38.06 -13.83
CA VAL A 428 30.50 39.30 -14.29
C VAL A 428 29.06 39.27 -13.79
N ASN A 429 28.70 40.22 -12.93
CA ASN A 429 27.32 40.40 -12.50
C ASN A 429 26.72 41.58 -13.26
N LEU A 430 25.61 41.32 -13.93
CA LEU A 430 24.81 42.32 -14.62
C LEU A 430 23.55 42.56 -13.79
N ASP A 431 23.50 43.71 -13.12
CA ASP A 431 22.30 44.12 -12.38
C ASP A 431 21.47 45.05 -13.27
N LEU A 432 20.25 44.63 -13.59
CA LEU A 432 19.24 45.49 -14.21
C LEU A 432 18.66 46.38 -13.12
N ILE A 433 19.16 47.60 -13.02
CA ILE A 433 18.82 48.53 -11.93
C ILE A 433 17.48 49.22 -12.16
N HIS A 434 16.99 49.24 -13.40
CA HIS A 434 15.70 49.82 -13.77
C HIS A 434 15.28 49.34 -15.17
N ALA A 435 14.03 48.87 -15.29
CA ALA A 435 13.42 48.50 -16.55
C ALA A 435 12.00 49.09 -16.57
N ASP A 436 11.81 50.13 -17.39
CA ASP A 436 10.53 50.77 -17.59
C ASP A 436 10.09 50.65 -19.06
N ILE A 437 8.78 50.54 -19.25
CA ILE A 437 8.13 50.65 -20.56
C ILE A 437 7.92 52.14 -20.83
N ILE A 438 8.51 52.65 -21.91
CA ILE A 438 8.27 54.02 -22.36
C ILE A 438 7.24 53.95 -23.50
N ASN A 439 6.02 54.39 -23.21
CA ASN A 439 5.02 54.70 -24.22
C ASN A 439 5.30 56.13 -24.75
N PRO A 440 5.36 56.37 -26.08
CA PRO A 440 5.35 57.74 -26.61
C PRO A 440 4.05 58.49 -26.33
#